data_AF-R7J6D9-F1
#
_entry.id   AF-R7J6D9-F1
#
_cell.length_a   1.000
_cell.length_b   1.000
_cell.length_c   1.000
_cell.angle_alpha   90.00
_cell.angle_beta   90.00
_cell.angle_gamma   90.00
#
_symmetry.space_group_name_H-M   'P 1'
#
loop_
_entity.id
_entity.type
_entity.pdbx_description
1 polymer ?
#
loop_
_entity_poly.entity_id
_entity_poly.type
_entity_poly.pdbx_seq_one_letter_code
_entity_poly.pdbx_strand_id
1 'polypeptide(L)'
;MKRLHLFLTILAVIIGCLGAHAERWNYQADAVAICTYNDRYNRWNKWSSWTPCDVIININGDNDKITIYSDVVQVYKIYSVSSGEYDRDGDYHVDFEFRDQDGDYGTLCIYKRRNGGVELYVRFNNVQWVYDIRV
;
A
#
# COMPACT_ATOMS: atom_id res chain seq x y z
N MET A 1 2.86 43.33 32.06
CA MET A 1 3.99 42.50 31.57
C MET A 1 3.80 41.01 31.84
N LYS A 2 3.54 40.55 33.08
CA LYS A 2 3.36 39.11 33.41
C LYS A 2 2.25 38.38 32.61
N ARG A 3 1.12 39.05 32.38
CA ARG A 3 0.00 38.51 31.58
C ARG A 3 0.33 38.37 30.09
N LEU A 4 1.20 39.24 29.56
CA LEU A 4 1.66 39.19 28.17
C LEU A 4 2.66 38.04 27.96
N HIS A 5 3.58 37.84 28.92
CA HIS A 5 4.49 36.69 28.90
C HIS A 5 3.73 35.37 29.02
N LEU A 6 2.74 35.28 29.92
CA LEU A 6 1.89 34.09 30.03
C LEU A 6 1.16 33.78 28.72
N PHE A 7 0.62 34.81 28.06
CA PHE A 7 -0.05 34.66 26.77
C PHE A 7 0.91 34.18 25.67
N LEU A 8 2.12 34.75 25.60
CA LEU A 8 3.17 34.35 24.67
C LEU A 8 3.65 32.90 24.91
N THR A 9 3.76 32.49 26.18
CA THR A 9 4.13 31.11 26.53
C THR A 9 3.05 30.12 26.09
N ILE A 10 1.77 30.43 26.33
CA ILE A 10 0.65 29.58 25.90
C ILE A 10 0.60 29.48 24.37
N LEU A 11 0.80 30.59 23.66
CA LEU A 11 0.82 30.63 22.20
C LEU A 11 1.98 29.78 21.64
N ALA A 12 3.17 29.86 22.24
CA ALA A 12 4.33 29.06 21.84
C ALA A 12 4.10 27.55 22.06
N VAL A 13 3.43 27.16 23.15
CA VAL A 13 3.08 25.76 23.43
C VAL A 13 2.06 25.23 22.41
N ILE A 14 1.03 26.02 22.06
CA ILE A 14 0.03 25.64 21.06
C ILE A 14 0.67 25.46 19.67
N ILE A 15 1.59 26.35 19.28
CA ILE A 15 2.30 26.25 18.00
C ILE A 15 3.23 25.03 17.98
N GLY A 16 3.88 24.70 19.11
CA GLY A 16 4.73 23.53 19.25
C GLY A 16 4.00 22.18 19.14
N CYS A 17 2.69 22.15 19.37
CA CYS A 17 1.86 20.94 19.27
C CYS A 17 1.28 20.71 17.86
N LEU A 18 1.50 21.60 16.88
CA LEU A 18 0.96 21.46 15.51
C LEU A 18 1.77 20.53 14.59
N GLY A 19 2.62 19.66 15.16
CA GLY A 19 3.34 18.65 14.38
C GLY A 19 2.39 17.57 13.88
N ALA A 20 1.87 17.72 12.65
CA ALA A 20 1.29 16.59 11.93
C ALA A 20 2.41 15.57 11.67
N HIS A 21 2.26 14.37 12.20
CA HIS A 21 3.15 13.26 11.90
C HIS A 21 2.85 12.80 10.47
N ALA A 22 3.81 13.01 9.56
CA ALA A 22 3.73 12.51 8.20
C ALA A 22 4.03 11.02 8.19
N GLU A 23 3.04 10.18 7.89
CA GLU A 23 3.23 8.72 7.87
C GLU A 23 3.58 8.24 6.46
N ARG A 24 4.88 7.98 6.26
CA ARG A 24 5.41 7.40 5.03
C ARG A 24 6.25 6.18 5.35
N TRP A 25 5.98 5.12 4.63
CA TRP A 25 6.73 3.89 4.73
C TRP A 25 7.28 3.49 3.37
N ASN A 26 8.52 3.01 3.35
CA ASN A 26 9.16 2.46 2.17
C ASN A 26 9.48 1.00 2.44
N TYR A 27 9.09 0.14 1.51
CA TYR A 27 9.39 -1.28 1.51
C TYR A 27 10.13 -1.63 0.23
N GLN A 28 10.95 -2.68 0.28
CA GLN A 28 11.63 -3.24 -0.89
C GLN A 28 11.00 -4.57 -1.25
N ALA A 29 10.84 -4.85 -2.54
CA ALA A 29 10.38 -6.13 -3.04
C ALA A 29 11.45 -6.80 -3.91
N ASP A 30 11.63 -8.10 -3.70
CA ASP A 30 12.72 -8.90 -4.27
C ASP A 30 12.27 -9.82 -5.40
N ALA A 31 10.96 -10.06 -5.51
CA ALA A 31 10.39 -10.85 -6.58
C ALA A 31 8.98 -10.38 -6.94
N VAL A 32 8.58 -10.67 -8.18
CA VAL A 32 7.24 -10.41 -8.70
C VAL A 32 6.69 -11.65 -9.44
N ALA A 33 5.39 -11.90 -9.31
CA ALA A 33 4.66 -12.87 -10.10
C ALA A 33 3.37 -12.26 -10.66
N ILE A 34 2.93 -12.72 -11.84
CA ILE A 34 1.79 -12.15 -12.58
C ILE A 34 0.76 -13.25 -12.86
N CYS A 35 -0.52 -12.90 -12.83
CA CYS A 35 -1.64 -13.75 -13.22
C CYS A 35 -2.63 -12.94 -14.07
N THR A 36 -3.06 -13.52 -15.19
CA THR A 36 -4.00 -12.89 -16.12
C THR A 36 -5.30 -13.67 -16.18
N TYR A 37 -6.39 -12.96 -16.42
CA TYR A 37 -7.69 -13.57 -16.65
C TYR A 37 -7.80 -14.07 -18.10
N ASN A 38 -8.45 -15.21 -18.29
CA ASN A 38 -8.68 -15.79 -19.59
C ASN A 38 -10.17 -15.69 -19.95
N ASP A 39 -10.52 -14.66 -20.73
CA ASP A 39 -11.91 -14.38 -21.12
C ASP A 39 -12.54 -15.54 -21.90
N ARG A 40 -11.75 -16.25 -22.71
CA ARG A 40 -12.25 -17.38 -23.51
C ARG A 40 -12.75 -18.54 -22.64
N TYR A 41 -12.12 -18.77 -21.49
CA TYR A 41 -12.45 -19.86 -20.58
C TYR A 41 -13.09 -19.39 -19.27
N ASN A 42 -13.37 -18.09 -19.15
CA ASN A 42 -13.97 -17.44 -17.98
C ASN A 42 -13.29 -17.84 -16.66
N ARG A 43 -11.94 -17.86 -16.65
CA ARG A 43 -11.14 -18.28 -15.50
C ARG A 43 -9.79 -17.58 -15.46
N TRP A 44 -9.21 -17.48 -14.26
CA TRP A 44 -7.82 -17.07 -14.09
C TRP A 44 -6.85 -18.12 -14.62
N ASN A 45 -5.76 -17.67 -15.25
CA ASN A 45 -4.63 -18.53 -15.57
C ASN A 45 -3.86 -18.89 -14.29
N LYS A 46 -2.87 -19.79 -14.42
CA LYS A 46 -1.91 -20.02 -13.34
C LYS A 46 -1.01 -18.81 -13.17
N TRP A 47 -0.61 -18.53 -11.93
CA TRP A 47 0.46 -17.59 -11.64
C TRP A 47 1.73 -17.96 -12.41
N SER A 48 2.44 -16.94 -12.88
CA SER A 48 3.80 -17.11 -13.40
C SER A 48 4.74 -17.59 -12.29
N SER A 49 5.90 -18.10 -12.68
CA SER A 49 7.01 -18.23 -11.73
C SER A 49 7.41 -16.84 -11.22
N TRP A 50 7.95 -16.81 -10.00
CA TRP A 50 8.56 -15.62 -9.44
C TRP A 50 9.75 -15.18 -10.30
N THR A 51 9.78 -13.89 -10.62
CA THR A 51 10.90 -13.25 -11.30
C THR A 51 11.58 -12.28 -10.34
N PRO A 52 12.92 -12.33 -10.17
CA PRO A 52 13.62 -11.38 -9.30
C PRO A 52 13.38 -9.93 -9.71
N CYS A 53 13.26 -9.04 -8.73
CA CYS A 53 13.16 -7.60 -8.93
C CYS A 53 13.87 -6.83 -7.79
N ASP A 54 14.04 -5.51 -7.97
CA ASP A 54 14.44 -4.59 -6.92
C ASP A 54 13.56 -3.35 -7.03
N VAL A 55 12.42 -3.39 -6.31
CA VAL A 55 11.35 -2.39 -6.44
C VAL A 55 11.07 -1.75 -5.10
N ILE A 56 10.99 -0.42 -5.09
CA ILE A 56 10.58 0.35 -3.91
C ILE A 56 9.06 0.55 -3.94
N ILE A 57 8.40 0.19 -2.84
CA ILE A 57 6.99 0.43 -2.58
C ILE A 57 6.90 1.53 -1.53
N ASN A 58 6.30 2.66 -1.89
CA ASN A 58 6.05 3.77 -0.98
C ASN A 58 4.55 3.80 -0.60
N ILE A 59 4.26 3.72 0.69
CA ILE A 59 2.92 3.96 1.24
C ILE A 59 2.95 5.35 1.88
N ASN A 60 2.07 6.23 1.43
CA ASN A 60 1.98 7.62 1.86
C ASN A 60 0.58 7.90 2.40
N GLY A 61 0.42 7.75 3.72
CA GLY A 61 -0.86 7.95 4.41
C GLY A 61 -1.37 9.38 4.30
N ASP A 62 -0.46 10.37 4.22
CA ASP A 62 -0.85 11.78 4.13
C ASP A 62 -1.56 12.15 2.82
N ASN A 63 -1.30 11.39 1.76
CA ASN A 63 -1.80 11.68 0.42
C ASN A 63 -2.75 10.59 -0.09
N ASP A 64 -3.15 9.66 0.78
CA ASP A 64 -3.91 8.46 0.43
C ASP A 64 -3.35 7.80 -0.84
N LYS A 65 -2.04 7.55 -0.85
CA LYS A 65 -1.34 7.15 -2.08
C LYS A 65 -0.35 6.04 -1.82
N ILE A 66 -0.37 5.05 -2.71
CA ILE A 66 0.65 4.01 -2.80
C ILE A 66 1.35 4.17 -4.15
N THR A 67 2.68 4.12 -4.15
CA THR A 67 3.49 4.25 -5.36
C THR A 67 4.49 3.11 -5.43
N ILE A 68 4.54 2.41 -6.56
CA ILE A 68 5.46 1.31 -6.81
C ILE A 68 6.45 1.76 -7.89
N TYR A 69 7.71 1.91 -7.52
CA TYR A 69 8.79 2.37 -8.39
C TYR A 69 9.44 1.19 -9.14
N SER A 70 8.66 0.53 -9.99
CA SER A 70 9.17 -0.41 -11.00
C SER A 70 9.63 0.32 -12.26
N ASP A 71 10.07 -0.40 -13.29
CA ASP A 71 10.46 0.16 -14.60
C ASP A 71 9.40 1.12 -15.17
N VAL A 72 8.13 0.78 -14.97
CA VAL A 72 7.00 1.70 -15.13
C VAL A 72 6.51 2.07 -13.73
N VAL A 73 6.51 3.36 -13.41
CA VAL A 73 6.02 3.84 -12.11
C VAL A 73 4.52 3.66 -12.04
N GLN A 74 4.05 2.96 -11.01
CA GLN A 74 2.63 2.71 -10.78
C GLN A 74 2.16 3.60 -9.63
N VAL A 75 1.03 4.30 -9.82
CA VAL A 75 0.51 5.26 -8.83
C VAL A 75 -0.94 4.95 -8.52
N TYR A 76 -1.22 4.67 -7.26
CA TYR A 76 -2.54 4.27 -6.78
C TYR A 76 -3.05 5.29 -5.76
N LYS A 77 -4.13 5.98 -6.11
CA LYS A 77 -4.87 6.83 -5.17
C LYS A 77 -5.90 5.99 -4.43
N ILE A 78 -5.71 5.87 -3.12
CA ILE A 78 -6.56 5.10 -2.22
C ILE A 78 -7.79 5.91 -1.88
N TYR A 79 -8.94 5.26 -1.80
CA TYR A 79 -10.19 5.89 -1.37
C TYR A 79 -10.96 5.07 -0.33
N SER A 80 -10.55 3.83 -0.06
CA SER A 80 -11.11 2.99 0.99
C SER A 80 -10.05 2.03 1.50
N VAL A 81 -10.08 1.73 2.80
CA VAL A 81 -9.17 0.79 3.47
C VAL A 81 -9.99 -0.11 4.38
N SER A 82 -9.76 -1.42 4.35
CA SER A 82 -10.42 -2.35 5.25
C SER A 82 -9.83 -2.28 6.67
N SER A 83 -10.58 -2.78 7.67
CA SER A 83 -10.07 -2.86 9.05
C SER A 83 -8.96 -3.89 9.25
N GLY A 84 -8.64 -4.65 8.20
CA GLY A 84 -7.81 -5.84 8.24
C GLY A 84 -8.47 -7.01 8.97
N GLU A 85 -8.19 -8.22 8.53
CA GLU A 85 -8.76 -9.44 9.10
C GLU A 85 -7.82 -10.63 8.89
N TYR A 86 -8.10 -11.72 9.61
CA TYR A 86 -7.41 -12.99 9.39
C TYR A 86 -8.25 -13.88 8.49
N ASP A 87 -7.62 -14.49 7.49
CA ASP A 87 -8.27 -15.50 6.67
C ASP A 87 -8.32 -16.87 7.38
N ARG A 88 -8.88 -17.87 6.69
CA ARG A 88 -9.04 -19.23 7.23
C ARG A 88 -7.71 -19.96 7.43
N ASP A 89 -6.67 -19.56 6.70
CA ASP A 89 -5.33 -20.14 6.78
C ASP A 89 -4.51 -19.45 7.88
N GLY A 90 -5.01 -18.34 8.43
CA GLY A 90 -4.43 -17.56 9.51
C GLY A 90 -3.49 -16.47 9.01
N ASP A 91 -3.52 -16.16 7.72
CA ASP A 91 -2.82 -15.01 7.16
C ASP A 91 -3.60 -13.74 7.52
N TYR A 92 -2.89 -12.68 7.86
CA TYR A 92 -3.50 -11.37 8.10
C TYR A 92 -3.46 -10.56 6.81
N HIS A 93 -4.57 -9.96 6.40
CA HIS A 93 -4.61 -9.10 5.22
C HIS A 93 -5.29 -7.77 5.46
N VAL A 94 -4.88 -6.76 4.70
CA VAL A 94 -5.48 -5.42 4.64
C VAL A 94 -5.69 -5.06 3.18
N ASP A 95 -6.92 -4.65 2.85
CA ASP A 95 -7.31 -4.27 1.49
C ASP A 95 -7.39 -2.75 1.36
N PHE A 96 -6.94 -2.24 0.22
CA PHE A 96 -7.01 -0.83 -0.17
C PHE A 96 -7.69 -0.76 -1.53
N GLU A 97 -8.85 -0.11 -1.60
CA GLU A 97 -9.47 0.18 -2.89
C GLU A 97 -8.84 1.44 -3.48
N PHE A 98 -8.48 1.36 -4.76
CA PHE A 98 -7.74 2.42 -5.43
C PHE A 98 -8.31 2.81 -6.78
N ARG A 99 -7.94 4.01 -7.21
CA ARG A 99 -7.95 4.46 -8.59
C ARG A 99 -6.52 4.71 -9.06
N ASP A 100 -6.12 4.14 -10.19
CA ASP A 100 -4.76 4.30 -10.72
C ASP A 100 -4.57 5.61 -11.50
N GLN A 101 -3.38 5.80 -12.08
CA GLN A 101 -3.06 6.98 -12.88
C GLN A 101 -3.86 7.10 -14.20
N ASP A 102 -4.37 5.99 -14.72
CA ASP A 102 -5.14 5.92 -15.97
C ASP A 102 -6.66 6.04 -15.70
N GLY A 103 -7.04 6.01 -14.43
CA GLY A 103 -8.39 6.21 -13.95
C GLY A 103 -9.15 4.90 -13.72
N ASP A 104 -8.49 3.76 -13.84
CA ASP A 104 -9.02 2.43 -13.61
C ASP A 104 -9.09 2.09 -12.11
N TYR A 105 -10.04 1.24 -11.77
CA TYR A 105 -10.31 0.83 -10.39
C TYR A 105 -9.72 -0.56 -10.11
N GLY A 106 -9.25 -0.75 -8.89
CA GLY A 106 -8.72 -2.03 -8.44
C GLY A 106 -8.57 -2.12 -6.93
N THR A 107 -7.93 -3.19 -6.49
CA THR A 107 -7.65 -3.46 -5.08
C THR A 107 -6.17 -3.78 -4.89
N LEU A 108 -5.53 -3.06 -3.97
CA LEU A 108 -4.23 -3.45 -3.41
C LEU A 108 -4.49 -4.26 -2.14
N CYS A 109 -3.77 -5.35 -1.93
CA CYS A 109 -3.90 -6.16 -0.72
C CYS A 109 -2.52 -6.49 -0.15
N ILE A 110 -2.29 -6.12 1.10
CA ILE A 110 -1.08 -6.52 1.84
C ILE A 110 -1.42 -7.77 2.63
N TYR A 111 -0.72 -8.88 2.34
CA TYR A 111 -0.77 -10.10 3.14
C TYR A 111 0.46 -10.17 4.03
N LYS A 112 0.24 -10.46 5.32
CA LYS A 112 1.25 -10.98 6.24
C LYS A 112 0.95 -12.46 6.46
N ARG A 113 1.78 -13.30 5.86
CA ARG A 113 1.62 -14.76 5.91
C ARG A 113 1.87 -15.27 7.32
N ARG A 114 1.05 -16.21 7.79
CA ARG A 114 1.18 -16.86 9.10
C ARG A 114 2.54 -17.50 9.30
N ASN A 115 3.06 -18.13 8.26
CA ASN A 115 4.35 -18.84 8.27
C ASN A 115 5.53 -17.92 7.88
N GLY A 116 5.31 -16.61 7.79
CA GLY A 116 6.33 -15.62 7.41
C GLY A 116 6.25 -15.22 5.94
N GLY A 117 6.78 -14.03 5.63
CA GLY A 117 6.65 -13.36 4.34
C GLY A 117 5.57 -12.28 4.37
N VAL A 118 5.81 -11.23 3.59
CA VAL A 118 4.84 -10.15 3.37
C VAL A 118 4.71 -10.00 1.87
N GLU A 119 3.47 -9.94 1.38
CA GLU A 119 3.18 -9.86 -0.04
C GLU A 119 2.27 -8.65 -0.31
N LEU A 120 2.51 -7.95 -1.42
CA LEU A 120 1.61 -6.91 -1.92
C LEU A 120 1.02 -7.32 -3.26
N TYR A 121 -0.28 -7.57 -3.27
CA TYR A 121 -1.05 -7.82 -4.48
C TYR A 121 -1.56 -6.51 -5.07
N VAL A 122 -1.48 -6.38 -6.38
CA VAL A 122 -2.21 -5.39 -7.19
C VAL A 122 -3.21 -6.15 -8.04
N ARG A 123 -4.51 -5.84 -7.91
CA ARG A 123 -5.58 -6.58 -8.59
C ARG A 123 -6.46 -5.65 -9.39
N PHE A 124 -6.50 -5.88 -10.70
CA PHE A 124 -7.51 -5.36 -11.62
C PHE A 124 -8.43 -6.51 -12.07
N ASN A 125 -9.50 -6.17 -12.79
CA ASN A 125 -10.51 -7.15 -13.22
C ASN A 125 -9.97 -8.26 -14.13
N ASN A 126 -8.95 -7.97 -14.94
CA ASN A 126 -8.41 -8.88 -15.95
C ASN A 126 -6.93 -9.25 -15.73
N VAL A 127 -6.24 -8.60 -14.79
CA VAL A 127 -4.83 -8.84 -14.51
C VAL A 127 -4.54 -8.56 -13.04
N GLN A 128 -3.63 -9.32 -12.47
CA GLN A 128 -3.11 -9.09 -11.14
C GLN A 128 -1.63 -9.48 -11.08
N TRP A 129 -0.90 -8.83 -10.19
CA TRP A 129 0.47 -9.18 -9.87
C TRP A 129 0.70 -9.09 -8.37
N VAL A 130 1.73 -9.77 -7.91
CA VAL A 130 2.11 -9.81 -6.49
C VAL A 130 3.61 -9.56 -6.38
N TYR A 131 3.98 -8.73 -5.40
CA TYR A 131 5.34 -8.50 -4.97
C TYR A 131 5.62 -9.24 -3.68
N ASP A 132 6.75 -9.95 -3.61
CA ASP A 132 7.29 -10.49 -2.36
C ASP A 132 8.14 -9.41 -1.69
N ILE A 133 7.69 -8.92 -0.54
CA ILE A 133 8.30 -7.82 0.20
C ILE A 133 9.38 -8.38 1.12
N ARG A 134 10.58 -7.80 1.01
CA ARG A 134 11.69 -8.04 1.92
C ARG A 134 11.34 -7.48 3.30
N VAL A 135 11.31 -8.35 4.31
CA VAL A 135 11.07 -8.01 5.73
C VAL A 135 12.36 -8.13 6.51
#